data_AF-A0AAU1CGT6-F1
#
_entry.id   AF-A0AAU1CGT6-F1
#
_cell.length_a   1.000
_cell.length_b   1.000
_cell.length_c   1.000
_cell.angle_alpha   90.00
_cell.angle_beta   90.00
_cell.angle_gamma   90.00
#
_symmetry.space_group_name_H-M   'P 1'
#
loop_
_entity.id
_entity.type
_entity.pdbx_description
1 polymer ?
#
loop_
_entity_poly.entity_id
_entity_poly.type
_entity_poly.pdbx_seq_one_letter_code
_entity_poly.pdbx_strand_id
1 'polypeptide(L)'
;MLANRSGLPARSRPYLHPGRVRPAPLALTGERLSALRARRPDGRLSFTRDVRPLVVAEMELAWYRTLLARDLGGRTPDTARAAARLADEASVSGYEGVLTGLRERFGPAPVAELLNGAPATSDDLGGAPAPTWPDQRAYTAYFTAEVENDLGEARAGLGASPLKEALEVLRDHRDALRAVVDAPGLDDESSAYFFGTFAPLVNRLVIGPQLDRSAELLSLLAAGVLRLGPGPGPKVVPPLGGSGPWQLESTLLDQHTVVDVDHVVHAHVSEPVAERVTGSLLSSLVRSGRVRTRTAGGTPLPGLDVNRRGQGISRAGAVQSRLFFLGPHTEGSSYYNHYVPSPGTPSRALLDAELALTTALPHLRGVPTLHRTPAVSGAAPSDERNR
;
A
#
# COMPACT_ATOMS: atom_id res chain seq x y z
N MET A 1 13.42 16.81 16.77
CA MET A 1 13.39 15.33 16.92
C MET A 1 12.41 14.75 15.91
N LEU A 2 12.62 13.52 15.44
CA LEU A 2 11.69 12.80 14.56
C LEU A 2 10.96 11.72 15.36
N ALA A 3 9.65 11.85 15.51
CA ALA A 3 8.81 10.85 16.15
C ALA A 3 8.09 9.99 15.10
N ASN A 4 7.96 8.70 15.37
CA ASN A 4 7.23 7.74 14.53
C ASN A 4 6.15 7.07 15.36
N ARG A 5 4.89 7.11 14.92
CA ARG A 5 3.75 6.53 15.65
C ARG A 5 3.84 5.03 15.86
N SER A 6 4.40 4.35 14.88
CA SER A 6 4.37 2.89 14.76
C SER A 6 5.68 2.22 15.18
N GLY A 7 6.73 3.02 15.41
CA GLY A 7 8.08 2.54 15.74
C GLY A 7 8.85 1.93 14.57
N LEU A 8 8.19 1.73 13.42
CA LEU A 8 8.80 1.10 12.24
C LEU A 8 9.11 2.13 11.15
N PRO A 9 10.31 2.10 10.55
CA PRO A 9 10.63 2.98 9.43
C PRO A 9 9.79 2.66 8.19
N ALA A 10 9.64 3.65 7.31
CA ALA A 10 9.20 3.40 5.95
C ALA A 10 10.30 2.67 5.17
N ARG A 11 9.93 1.74 4.30
CA ARG A 11 10.89 1.02 3.47
C ARG A 11 11.19 1.80 2.20
N SER A 12 12.46 1.80 1.83
CA SER A 12 12.99 2.50 0.66
C SER A 12 12.50 1.83 -0.63
N ARG A 13 12.31 2.66 -1.65
CA ARG A 13 12.05 2.25 -3.02
C ARG A 13 13.24 1.48 -3.57
N PRO A 14 13.05 0.26 -4.11
CA PRO A 14 14.15 -0.51 -4.65
C PRO A 14 14.66 0.08 -5.96
N TYR A 15 15.94 -0.13 -6.23
CA TYR A 15 16.51 0.09 -7.55
C TYR A 15 15.80 -0.80 -8.58
N LEU A 16 15.38 -0.19 -9.69
CA LEU A 16 14.69 -0.87 -10.78
C LEU A 16 15.72 -1.23 -11.85
N HIS A 17 16.06 -2.52 -11.94
CA HIS A 17 16.98 -3.00 -12.97
C HIS A 17 16.35 -2.89 -14.36
N PRO A 18 17.07 -2.35 -15.36
CA PRO A 18 16.61 -2.34 -16.74
C PRO A 18 16.27 -3.75 -17.23
N GLY A 19 15.14 -3.88 -17.93
CA GLY A 19 14.69 -5.17 -18.46
C GLY A 19 14.04 -6.10 -17.44
N ARG A 20 13.76 -5.65 -16.20
CA ARG A 20 12.91 -6.40 -15.27
C ARG A 20 11.55 -6.66 -15.94
N VAL A 21 11.18 -7.94 -16.03
CA VAL A 21 9.85 -8.36 -16.43
C VAL A 21 9.01 -8.61 -15.19
N ARG A 22 7.78 -8.12 -15.19
CA ARG A 22 6.78 -8.45 -14.18
C ARG A 22 6.08 -9.76 -14.56
N PRO A 23 6.25 -10.87 -13.83
CA PRO A 23 5.55 -12.11 -14.15
C PRO A 23 4.05 -12.02 -13.91
N ALA A 24 3.29 -12.88 -14.59
CA ALA A 24 1.87 -13.06 -14.27
C ALA A 24 1.72 -13.68 -12.86
N PRO A 25 0.68 -13.29 -12.10
CA PRO A 25 0.46 -13.87 -10.78
C PRO A 25 0.06 -15.35 -10.91
N LEU A 26 0.47 -16.18 -9.95
CA LEU A 26 0.07 -17.59 -9.88
C LEU A 26 -0.99 -17.83 -8.78
N ALA A 27 -0.93 -17.05 -7.70
CA ALA A 27 -1.84 -17.13 -6.56
C ALA A 27 -2.89 -16.02 -6.57
N LEU A 28 -2.47 -14.77 -6.70
CA LEU A 28 -3.38 -13.60 -6.69
C LEU A 28 -3.95 -13.33 -8.09
N THR A 29 -4.71 -14.28 -8.63
CA THR A 29 -5.28 -14.20 -9.99
C THR A 29 -6.72 -13.70 -9.98
N GLY A 30 -7.13 -13.03 -11.07
CA GLY A 30 -8.52 -12.59 -11.24
C GLY A 30 -9.51 -13.75 -11.26
N GLU A 31 -9.13 -14.89 -11.83
CA GLU A 31 -9.95 -16.11 -11.87
C GLU A 31 -10.21 -16.66 -10.46
N ARG A 32 -9.18 -16.75 -9.61
CA ARG A 32 -9.33 -17.20 -8.22
C ARG A 32 -10.19 -16.23 -7.42
N LEU A 33 -10.03 -14.93 -7.61
CA LEU A 33 -10.89 -13.92 -6.98
C LEU A 33 -12.35 -14.05 -7.42
N SER A 34 -12.62 -14.23 -8.72
CA SER A 34 -13.98 -14.47 -9.22
C SER A 34 -14.58 -15.76 -8.67
N ALA A 35 -13.80 -16.85 -8.60
CA ALA A 35 -14.25 -18.11 -8.01
C ALA A 35 -14.57 -17.97 -6.51
N LEU A 36 -13.78 -17.20 -5.76
CA LEU A 36 -14.09 -16.87 -4.37
C LEU A 36 -15.40 -16.10 -4.24
N ARG A 37 -15.64 -15.10 -5.12
CA ARG A 37 -16.89 -14.33 -5.13
C ARG A 37 -18.10 -15.22 -5.42
N ALA A 38 -17.99 -16.13 -6.38
CA ALA A 38 -19.08 -17.04 -6.75
C ALA A 38 -19.53 -17.97 -5.61
N ARG A 39 -18.67 -18.22 -4.61
CA ARG A 39 -18.99 -19.03 -3.42
C ARG A 39 -19.72 -18.24 -2.32
N ARG A 40 -19.85 -16.92 -2.45
CA ARG A 40 -20.45 -16.04 -1.44
C ARG A 40 -21.85 -15.61 -1.90
N PRO A 41 -22.89 -15.71 -1.05
CA PRO A 41 -24.26 -15.37 -1.44
C PRO A 41 -24.44 -13.94 -1.99
N ASP A 42 -23.67 -12.99 -1.49
CA ASP A 42 -23.67 -11.57 -1.89
C ASP A 42 -22.45 -11.17 -2.74
N GLY A 43 -21.59 -12.15 -3.06
CA GLY A 43 -20.33 -11.93 -3.77
C GLY A 43 -19.26 -11.13 -3.00
N ARG A 44 -19.51 -10.71 -1.75
CA ARG A 44 -18.57 -9.94 -0.94
C ARG A 44 -17.47 -10.84 -0.39
N LEU A 45 -16.23 -10.39 -0.46
CA LEU A 45 -15.06 -11.15 -0.01
C LEU A 45 -14.68 -10.78 1.43
N SER A 46 -14.21 -11.77 2.18
CA SER A 46 -13.51 -11.53 3.44
C SER A 46 -12.03 -11.30 3.13
N PHE A 47 -11.51 -10.09 3.32
CA PHE A 47 -10.13 -9.78 2.95
C PHE A 47 -9.13 -10.66 3.72
N THR A 48 -9.34 -10.81 5.03
CA THR A 48 -8.43 -11.57 5.90
C THR A 48 -8.43 -13.06 5.61
N ARG A 49 -9.58 -13.65 5.28
CA ARG A 49 -9.73 -15.09 5.04
C ARG A 49 -9.56 -15.50 3.58
N ASP A 50 -10.07 -14.70 2.64
CA ASP A 50 -10.15 -15.05 1.22
C ASP A 50 -8.97 -14.47 0.43
N VAL A 51 -8.54 -13.24 0.73
CA VAL A 51 -7.63 -12.48 -0.14
C VAL A 51 -6.21 -12.41 0.42
N ARG A 52 -6.04 -12.10 1.70
CA ARG A 52 -4.73 -12.00 2.37
C ARG A 52 -3.88 -13.26 2.19
N PRO A 53 -4.42 -14.50 2.27
CA PRO A 53 -3.64 -15.69 1.98
C PRO A 53 -3.11 -15.75 0.54
N LEU A 54 -3.89 -15.28 -0.45
CA LEU A 54 -3.44 -15.21 -1.84
C LEU A 54 -2.36 -14.15 -2.03
N VAL A 55 -2.46 -13.00 -1.34
CA VAL A 55 -1.42 -11.96 -1.34
C VAL A 55 -0.12 -12.52 -0.75
N VAL A 56 -0.18 -13.16 0.42
CA VAL A 56 1.00 -13.77 1.06
C VAL A 56 1.61 -14.85 0.17
N ALA A 57 0.80 -15.72 -0.41
CA ALA A 57 1.26 -16.76 -1.33
C ALA A 57 1.99 -16.17 -2.55
N GLU A 58 1.45 -15.11 -3.16
CA GLU A 58 2.11 -14.42 -4.28
C GLU A 58 3.43 -13.76 -3.87
N MET A 59 3.48 -13.16 -2.67
CA MET A 59 4.72 -12.62 -2.11
C MET A 59 5.77 -13.70 -1.85
N GLU A 60 5.38 -14.86 -1.35
CA GLU A 60 6.28 -16.02 -1.17
C GLU A 60 6.80 -16.53 -2.51
N LEU A 61 5.94 -16.66 -3.52
CA LEU A 61 6.36 -17.07 -4.85
C LEU A 61 7.37 -16.08 -5.46
N ALA A 62 7.18 -14.77 -5.27
CA ALA A 62 8.13 -13.76 -5.72
C ALA A 62 9.48 -13.86 -4.97
N TRP A 63 9.44 -14.12 -3.66
CA TRP A 63 10.62 -14.40 -2.84
C TRP A 63 11.41 -15.59 -3.39
N TYR A 64 10.76 -16.75 -3.52
CA TYR A 64 11.42 -17.97 -3.99
C TYR A 64 11.83 -17.91 -5.45
N ARG A 65 11.08 -17.21 -6.32
CA ARG A 65 11.49 -16.93 -7.70
C ARG A 65 12.85 -16.25 -7.74
N THR A 66 13.09 -15.31 -6.81
CA THR A 66 14.38 -14.61 -6.72
C THR A 66 15.50 -15.54 -6.26
N LEU A 67 15.23 -16.43 -5.29
CA LEU A 67 16.19 -17.45 -4.86
C LEU A 67 16.50 -18.46 -5.97
N LEU A 68 15.49 -18.93 -6.69
CA LEU A 68 15.66 -19.79 -7.86
C LEU A 68 16.48 -19.12 -8.96
N ALA A 69 16.23 -17.84 -9.25
CA ALA A 69 17.00 -17.10 -10.23
C ALA A 69 18.48 -17.01 -9.83
N ARG A 70 18.79 -16.84 -8.53
CA ARG A 70 20.16 -16.88 -8.01
C ARG A 70 20.81 -18.25 -8.21
N ASP A 71 20.11 -19.34 -7.90
CA ASP A 71 20.60 -20.71 -8.12
C ASP A 71 20.87 -21.01 -9.61
N LEU A 72 20.15 -20.37 -10.52
CA LEU A 72 20.35 -20.46 -11.97
C LEU A 72 21.50 -19.59 -12.51
N GLY A 73 22.15 -18.80 -11.65
CA GLY A 73 23.30 -17.94 -11.99
C GLY A 73 23.09 -16.46 -11.76
N GLY A 74 21.88 -16.01 -11.38
CA GLY A 74 21.60 -14.66 -10.91
C GLY A 74 21.64 -13.56 -11.97
N ARG A 75 21.61 -13.90 -13.27
CA ARG A 75 21.57 -12.90 -14.35
C ARG A 75 20.13 -12.53 -14.70
N THR A 76 19.93 -11.39 -15.38
CA THR A 76 18.61 -10.93 -15.79
C THR A 76 17.74 -12.01 -16.47
N PRO A 77 18.25 -12.84 -17.41
CA PRO A 77 17.45 -13.90 -18.03
C PRO A 77 16.99 -14.99 -17.06
N ASP A 78 17.71 -15.20 -15.95
CA ASP A 78 17.44 -16.27 -15.00
C ASP A 78 16.18 -15.96 -14.17
N THR A 79 15.81 -14.68 -14.02
CA THR A 79 14.52 -14.28 -13.42
C THR A 79 13.32 -14.74 -14.27
N ALA A 80 13.42 -14.59 -15.60
CA ALA A 80 12.39 -15.03 -16.54
C ALA A 80 12.31 -16.56 -16.60
N ARG A 81 13.46 -17.25 -16.56
CA ARG A 81 13.51 -18.73 -16.49
C ARG A 81 12.89 -19.27 -15.20
N ALA A 82 13.21 -18.66 -14.06
CA ALA A 82 12.60 -19.03 -12.78
C ALA A 82 11.08 -18.81 -12.81
N ALA A 83 10.61 -17.68 -13.38
CA ALA A 83 9.19 -17.41 -13.54
C ALA A 83 8.48 -18.47 -14.40
N ALA A 84 9.05 -18.81 -15.56
CA ALA A 84 8.51 -19.82 -16.46
C ALA A 84 8.42 -21.20 -15.77
N ARG A 85 9.49 -21.61 -15.10
CA ARG A 85 9.53 -22.86 -14.33
C ARG A 85 8.42 -22.92 -13.28
N LEU A 86 8.24 -21.86 -12.48
CA LEU A 86 7.20 -21.83 -11.45
C LEU A 86 5.79 -21.88 -12.07
N ALA A 87 5.58 -21.24 -13.21
CA ALA A 87 4.31 -21.30 -13.93
C ALA A 87 4.01 -22.72 -14.45
N ASP A 88 5.00 -23.39 -15.03
CA ASP A 88 4.88 -24.77 -15.50
C ASP A 88 4.55 -25.73 -14.34
N GLU A 89 5.28 -25.63 -13.22
CA GLU A 89 5.04 -26.45 -12.03
C GLU A 89 3.65 -26.17 -11.42
N ALA A 90 3.21 -24.90 -11.42
CA ALA A 90 1.89 -24.51 -10.93
C ALA A 90 0.75 -25.01 -11.83
N SER A 91 1.00 -25.18 -13.13
CA SER A 91 0.00 -25.74 -14.06
C SER A 91 -0.33 -27.21 -13.76
N VAL A 92 0.63 -27.94 -13.17
CA VAL A 92 0.49 -29.36 -12.82
C VAL A 92 -0.03 -29.54 -11.40
N SER A 93 0.52 -28.79 -10.43
CA SER A 93 0.32 -29.02 -8.99
C SER A 93 -0.46 -27.93 -8.25
N GLY A 94 -0.84 -26.84 -8.94
CA GLY A 94 -1.33 -25.62 -8.30
C GLY A 94 -0.21 -24.83 -7.62
N TYR A 95 -0.47 -23.57 -7.25
CA TYR A 95 0.55 -22.76 -6.56
C TYR A 95 0.84 -23.33 -5.16
N GLU A 96 -0.13 -23.99 -4.54
CA GLU A 96 -0.01 -24.59 -3.21
C GLU A 96 1.03 -25.71 -3.19
N GLY A 97 1.04 -26.56 -4.23
CA GLY A 97 2.05 -27.61 -4.43
C GLY A 97 3.43 -27.02 -4.66
N VAL A 98 3.52 -26.00 -5.52
CA VAL A 98 4.76 -25.25 -5.78
C VAL A 98 5.33 -24.66 -4.48
N LEU A 99 4.52 -23.96 -3.69
CA LEU A 99 4.97 -23.37 -2.42
C LEU A 99 5.45 -24.42 -1.41
N THR A 100 4.79 -25.58 -1.35
CA THR A 100 5.24 -26.68 -0.48
C THR A 100 6.66 -27.12 -0.85
N GLY A 101 6.91 -27.42 -2.13
CA GLY A 101 8.24 -27.83 -2.58
C GLY A 101 9.31 -26.74 -2.42
N LEU A 102 8.94 -25.47 -2.60
CA LEU A 102 9.86 -24.35 -2.39
C LEU A 102 10.23 -24.15 -0.92
N ARG A 103 9.26 -24.28 -0.01
CA ARG A 103 9.48 -24.21 1.45
C ARG A 103 10.36 -25.36 1.93
N GLU A 104 10.17 -26.57 1.41
CA GLU A 104 11.03 -27.72 1.70
C GLU A 104 12.48 -27.48 1.25
N ARG A 105 12.66 -26.88 0.07
CA ARG A 105 13.99 -26.62 -0.50
C ARG A 105 14.72 -25.45 0.16
N PHE A 106 14.05 -24.32 0.35
CA PHE A 106 14.66 -23.04 0.75
C PHE A 106 14.39 -22.64 2.19
N GLY A 107 13.56 -23.40 2.91
CA GLY A 107 13.03 -23.00 4.22
C GLY A 107 11.89 -21.98 4.11
N PRO A 108 11.30 -21.58 5.25
CA PRO A 108 10.17 -20.64 5.27
C PRO A 108 10.59 -19.22 4.87
N ALA A 109 9.79 -18.57 4.03
CA ALA A 109 9.97 -17.17 3.69
C ALA A 109 9.35 -16.24 4.75
N PRO A 110 10.02 -15.15 5.16
CA PRO A 110 9.57 -14.27 6.24
C PRO A 110 8.47 -13.27 5.81
N VAL A 111 7.78 -13.51 4.69
CA VAL A 111 6.92 -12.50 4.05
C VAL A 111 5.57 -12.30 4.74
N ALA A 112 5.03 -13.34 5.37
CA ALA A 112 3.74 -13.25 6.07
C ALA A 112 3.82 -12.28 7.26
N GLU A 113 4.96 -12.27 7.94
CA GLU A 113 5.24 -11.41 9.08
C GLU A 113 5.33 -9.94 8.68
N LEU A 114 5.76 -9.64 7.44
CA LEU A 114 5.79 -8.27 6.92
C LEU A 114 4.39 -7.64 6.83
N LEU A 115 3.36 -8.47 6.67
CA LEU A 115 1.95 -8.03 6.59
C LEU A 115 1.23 -8.07 7.93
N ASN A 116 1.88 -8.57 8.98
CA ASN A 116 1.43 -8.32 10.34
C ASN A 116 1.86 -6.88 10.62
N GLY A 117 0.90 -5.97 10.79
CA GLY A 117 1.17 -4.53 10.87
C GLY A 117 2.20 -4.16 11.93
N ALA A 118 2.54 -2.87 12.01
CA ALA A 118 3.21 -2.42 13.23
C ALA A 118 2.37 -2.82 14.44
N PRO A 119 3.01 -3.14 15.56
CA PRO A 119 2.33 -3.27 16.82
C PRO A 119 1.64 -1.93 17.11
N ALA A 120 0.33 -1.93 16.96
CA ALA A 120 -0.47 -0.80 17.36
C ALA A 120 -0.28 -0.62 18.86
N THR A 121 -0.14 0.63 19.30
CA THR A 121 -0.44 1.00 20.68
C THR A 121 -1.86 0.49 20.95
N SER A 122 -1.95 -0.54 21.77
CA SER A 122 -3.15 -1.18 22.35
C SER A 122 -4.49 -0.49 22.10
N ASP A 123 -5.38 -1.16 21.36
CA ASP A 123 -6.70 -1.62 21.86
C ASP A 123 -7.56 -2.29 20.78
N ASP A 124 -7.27 -2.14 19.48
CA ASP A 124 -8.27 -2.49 18.46
C ASP A 124 -8.21 -3.89 17.83
N LEU A 125 -7.15 -4.69 18.01
CA LEU A 125 -7.07 -6.00 17.36
C LEU A 125 -6.24 -7.02 18.16
N GLY A 126 -6.73 -7.46 19.33
CA GLY A 126 -6.43 -8.74 20.02
C GLY A 126 -5.07 -9.41 19.82
N GLY A 127 -4.00 -8.63 19.67
CA GLY A 127 -2.71 -9.07 19.13
C GLY A 127 -1.63 -9.04 20.19
N ALA A 128 -0.51 -9.71 19.90
CA ALA A 128 0.68 -9.74 20.74
C ALA A 128 1.02 -8.33 21.29
N PRO A 129 1.53 -8.23 22.53
CA PRO A 129 1.86 -6.94 23.13
C PRO A 129 2.79 -6.16 22.20
N ALA A 130 2.59 -4.84 22.15
CA ALA A 130 3.50 -3.98 21.42
C ALA A 130 4.93 -4.22 21.95
N PRO A 131 5.94 -4.37 21.07
CA PRO A 131 7.31 -4.44 21.47
C PRO A 131 7.61 -3.16 22.23
N THR A 132 8.24 -3.33 23.37
CA THR A 132 8.82 -2.24 24.13
C THR A 132 10.33 -2.25 23.90
N TRP A 133 10.94 -1.10 24.11
CA TRP A 133 12.39 -0.97 24.12
C TRP A 133 12.84 -0.58 25.52
N PRO A 134 13.99 -1.10 26.00
CA PRO A 134 14.48 -0.75 27.33
C PRO A 134 14.63 0.76 27.53
N ASP A 135 15.14 1.45 26.51
CA ASP A 135 15.38 2.89 26.52
C ASP A 135 15.39 3.49 25.10
N GLN A 136 15.56 4.80 25.00
CA GLN A 136 15.63 5.53 23.73
C GLN A 136 16.82 5.10 22.87
N ARG A 137 17.93 4.67 23.48
CA ARG A 137 19.14 4.25 22.75
C ARG A 137 18.88 2.92 22.03
N ALA A 138 18.25 1.97 22.69
CA ALA A 138 17.85 0.68 22.10
C ALA A 138 16.87 0.89 20.94
N TYR A 139 15.87 1.77 21.11
CA TYR A 139 14.96 2.12 20.02
C TYR A 139 15.70 2.77 18.84
N THR A 140 16.60 3.71 19.11
CA THR A 140 17.37 4.38 18.06
C THR A 140 18.28 3.42 17.30
N ALA A 141 18.94 2.50 18.01
CA ALA A 141 19.78 1.46 17.40
C ALA A 141 18.95 0.53 16.50
N TYR A 142 17.80 0.06 17.00
CA TYR A 142 16.87 -0.76 16.24
C TYR A 142 16.39 -0.04 14.96
N PHE A 143 15.87 1.18 15.09
CA PHE A 143 15.34 1.93 13.96
C PHE A 143 16.41 2.20 12.90
N THR A 144 17.62 2.56 13.33
CA THR A 144 18.75 2.83 12.43
C THR A 144 19.14 1.56 11.67
N ALA A 145 19.28 0.43 12.37
CA ALA A 145 19.59 -0.86 11.76
C ALA A 145 18.52 -1.30 10.75
N GLU A 146 17.23 -1.10 11.04
CA GLU A 146 16.14 -1.41 10.11
C GLU A 146 16.23 -0.57 8.82
N VAL A 147 16.53 0.73 8.94
CA VAL A 147 16.71 1.61 7.76
C VAL A 147 17.94 1.19 6.96
N GLU A 148 19.06 0.87 7.62
CA GLU A 148 20.30 0.42 6.96
C GLU A 148 20.10 -0.89 6.21
N ASN A 149 19.52 -1.89 6.87
CA ASN A 149 19.23 -3.20 6.28
C ASN A 149 18.29 -3.05 5.07
N ASP A 150 17.20 -2.28 5.21
CA ASP A 150 16.27 -2.06 4.12
C ASP A 150 16.90 -1.28 2.96
N LEU A 151 17.77 -0.30 3.24
CA LEU A 151 18.51 0.44 2.22
C LEU A 151 19.47 -0.48 1.45
N GLY A 152 20.13 -1.43 2.12
CA GLY A 152 20.93 -2.47 1.48
C GLY A 152 20.12 -3.30 0.49
N GLU A 153 18.98 -3.82 0.93
CA GLU A 153 18.04 -4.57 0.09
C GLU A 153 17.50 -3.71 -1.08
N ALA A 154 17.22 -2.43 -0.82
CA ALA A 154 16.73 -1.51 -1.83
C ALA A 154 17.78 -1.20 -2.90
N ARG A 155 19.06 -1.07 -2.51
CA ARG A 155 20.19 -0.89 -3.44
C ARG A 155 20.44 -2.13 -4.28
N ALA A 156 20.33 -3.33 -3.70
CA ALA A 156 20.37 -4.58 -4.46
C ALA A 156 19.27 -4.58 -5.55
N GLY A 157 18.07 -4.12 -5.18
CA GLY A 157 17.01 -3.82 -6.13
C GLY A 157 16.21 -5.04 -6.57
N LEU A 158 15.27 -4.79 -7.48
CA LEU A 158 14.34 -5.81 -7.98
C LEU A 158 15.04 -6.84 -8.88
N GLY A 159 14.67 -8.11 -8.76
CA GLY A 159 15.35 -9.23 -9.41
C GLY A 159 16.59 -9.75 -8.67
N ALA A 160 17.14 -8.94 -7.75
CA ALA A 160 18.26 -9.35 -6.91
C ALA A 160 17.84 -9.56 -5.45
N SER A 161 17.02 -8.68 -4.87
CA SER A 161 16.53 -8.78 -3.47
C SER A 161 15.21 -9.56 -3.40
N PRO A 162 15.16 -10.74 -2.73
CA PRO A 162 13.93 -11.48 -2.51
C PRO A 162 12.91 -10.68 -1.70
N LEU A 163 13.39 -9.89 -0.72
CA LEU A 163 12.54 -9.05 0.10
C LEU A 163 11.85 -7.97 -0.73
N LYS A 164 12.61 -7.26 -1.58
CA LYS A 164 12.04 -6.21 -2.41
C LYS A 164 11.14 -6.78 -3.50
N GLU A 165 11.47 -7.92 -4.10
CA GLU A 165 10.57 -8.62 -5.04
C GLU A 165 9.26 -9.05 -4.39
N ALA A 166 9.31 -9.58 -3.16
CA ALA A 166 8.10 -9.93 -2.42
C ALA A 166 7.23 -8.71 -2.13
N LEU A 167 7.80 -7.62 -1.60
CA LEU A 167 7.05 -6.39 -1.33
C LEU A 167 6.49 -5.75 -2.61
N GLU A 168 7.21 -5.86 -3.72
CA GLU A 168 6.83 -5.29 -5.00
C GLU A 168 5.55 -5.91 -5.57
N VAL A 169 5.18 -7.14 -5.18
CA VAL A 169 3.89 -7.78 -5.51
C VAL A 169 2.70 -6.86 -5.19
N LEU A 170 2.75 -6.16 -4.06
CA LEU A 170 1.66 -5.27 -3.62
C LEU A 170 1.45 -4.07 -4.55
N ARG A 171 2.49 -3.65 -5.28
CA ARG A 171 2.42 -2.58 -6.28
C ARG A 171 2.19 -3.12 -7.67
N ASP A 172 2.90 -4.18 -8.06
CA ASP A 172 2.76 -4.85 -9.34
C ASP A 172 1.30 -5.29 -9.50
N HIS A 173 0.76 -6.04 -8.55
CA HIS A 173 -0.62 -6.57 -8.60
C HIS A 173 -1.68 -5.69 -7.95
N ARG A 174 -1.45 -4.36 -7.91
CA ARG A 174 -2.43 -3.39 -7.38
C ARG A 174 -3.80 -3.46 -8.05
N ASP A 175 -3.86 -3.87 -9.32
CA ASP A 175 -5.14 -4.01 -10.03
C ASP A 175 -5.97 -5.19 -9.51
N ALA A 176 -5.33 -6.25 -9.02
CA ALA A 176 -6.04 -7.32 -8.32
C ALA A 176 -6.60 -6.81 -6.98
N LEU A 177 -5.84 -6.02 -6.23
CA LEU A 177 -6.31 -5.38 -5.00
C LEU A 177 -7.46 -4.38 -5.27
N ARG A 178 -7.40 -3.64 -6.38
CA ARG A 178 -8.53 -2.80 -6.84
C ARG A 178 -9.77 -3.62 -7.12
N ALA A 179 -9.64 -4.74 -7.84
CA ALA A 179 -10.76 -5.63 -8.16
C ALA A 179 -11.38 -6.29 -6.92
N VAL A 180 -10.61 -6.45 -5.84
CA VAL A 180 -11.12 -6.92 -4.54
C VAL A 180 -12.04 -5.89 -3.88
N VAL A 181 -11.68 -4.60 -3.96
CA VAL A 181 -12.44 -3.49 -3.38
C VAL A 181 -13.64 -3.09 -4.25
N ASP A 182 -13.48 -3.13 -5.57
CA ASP A 182 -14.55 -2.83 -6.52
C ASP A 182 -15.79 -3.73 -6.25
N ALA A 183 -16.98 -3.19 -6.53
CA ALA A 183 -18.25 -3.86 -6.30
C ALA A 183 -18.28 -5.30 -6.88
N PRO A 184 -18.79 -6.31 -6.14
CA PRO A 184 -19.55 -6.20 -4.88
C PRO A 184 -18.69 -5.92 -3.64
N GLY A 185 -17.36 -5.90 -3.76
CA GLY A 185 -16.45 -5.41 -2.73
C GLY A 185 -16.12 -6.41 -1.63
N LEU A 186 -15.66 -5.87 -0.50
CA LEU A 186 -15.33 -6.58 0.73
C LEU A 186 -16.52 -6.57 1.70
N ASP A 187 -16.59 -7.52 2.64
CA ASP A 187 -17.49 -7.43 3.80
C ASP A 187 -17.14 -6.21 4.69
N ASP A 188 -18.02 -5.85 5.63
CA ASP A 188 -17.87 -4.61 6.41
C ASP A 188 -16.61 -4.63 7.29
N GLU A 189 -16.38 -5.73 8.00
CA GLU A 189 -15.18 -5.94 8.82
C GLU A 189 -13.90 -5.83 7.98
N SER A 190 -13.89 -6.50 6.82
CA SER A 190 -12.76 -6.50 5.90
C SER A 190 -12.53 -5.15 5.25
N SER A 191 -13.58 -4.38 4.97
CA SER A 191 -13.46 -3.03 4.44
C SER A 191 -12.82 -2.10 5.47
N ALA A 192 -13.26 -2.17 6.73
CA ALA A 192 -12.67 -1.41 7.83
C ALA A 192 -11.19 -1.80 8.04
N TYR A 193 -10.88 -3.09 8.10
CA TYR A 193 -9.50 -3.58 8.19
C TYR A 193 -8.64 -3.14 6.99
N PHE A 194 -9.16 -3.24 5.78
CA PHE A 194 -8.41 -2.96 4.57
C PHE A 194 -7.95 -1.50 4.51
N PHE A 195 -8.88 -0.55 4.73
CA PHE A 195 -8.55 0.87 4.68
C PHE A 195 -7.92 1.41 5.96
N GLY A 196 -8.25 0.84 7.12
CA GLY A 196 -7.71 1.26 8.41
C GLY A 196 -6.31 0.72 8.71
N THR A 197 -6.01 -0.50 8.26
CA THR A 197 -4.78 -1.22 8.64
C THR A 197 -3.95 -1.62 7.43
N PHE A 198 -4.53 -2.32 6.47
CA PHE A 198 -3.75 -2.91 5.36
C PHE A 198 -3.20 -1.85 4.40
N ALA A 199 -4.02 -0.91 3.92
CA ALA A 199 -3.59 0.11 2.97
C ALA A 199 -2.50 1.04 3.55
N PRO A 200 -2.61 1.56 4.80
CA PRO A 200 -1.51 2.29 5.44
C PRO A 200 -0.22 1.48 5.58
N LEU A 201 -0.33 0.19 5.90
CA LEU A 201 0.81 -0.73 5.98
C LEU A 201 1.50 -0.86 4.61
N VAL A 202 0.75 -1.12 3.55
CA VAL A 202 1.26 -1.20 2.17
C VAL A 202 1.95 0.10 1.77
N ASN A 203 1.35 1.25 2.08
CA ASN A 203 1.96 2.56 1.79
C ASN A 203 3.34 2.71 2.45
N ARG A 204 3.47 2.29 3.72
CA ARG A 204 4.75 2.32 4.45
C ARG A 204 5.78 1.35 3.87
N LEU A 205 5.35 0.16 3.46
CA LEU A 205 6.25 -0.91 3.00
C LEU A 205 6.72 -0.76 1.56
N VAL A 206 5.93 -0.12 0.69
CA VAL A 206 6.15 -0.22 -0.77
C VAL A 206 6.24 1.14 -1.46
N ILE A 207 5.49 2.14 -1.00
CA ILE A 207 5.48 3.47 -1.65
C ILE A 207 6.68 4.33 -1.24
N GLY A 208 7.33 4.01 -0.10
CA GLY A 208 8.23 4.85 0.70
C GLY A 208 9.35 5.68 0.04
N PRO A 209 10.35 6.13 0.81
CA PRO A 209 11.33 7.10 0.32
C PRO A 209 12.21 6.57 -0.83
N GLN A 210 12.73 7.47 -1.67
CA GLN A 210 13.83 7.15 -2.59
C GLN A 210 15.11 6.82 -1.80
N LEU A 211 16.03 6.07 -2.41
CA LEU A 211 17.28 5.60 -1.77
C LEU A 211 18.05 6.72 -1.06
N ASP A 212 18.20 7.87 -1.73
CA ASP A 212 18.95 9.00 -1.20
C ASP A 212 18.33 9.57 0.08
N ARG A 213 17.00 9.56 0.19
CA ARG A 213 16.30 10.08 1.39
C ARG A 213 16.55 9.21 2.62
N SER A 214 16.66 7.89 2.43
CA SER A 214 17.04 6.99 3.51
C SER A 214 18.52 7.15 3.88
N ALA A 215 19.41 7.35 2.91
CA ALA A 215 20.83 7.61 3.17
C ALA A 215 21.05 8.95 3.89
N GLU A 216 20.32 10.00 3.50
CA GLU A 216 20.30 11.30 4.17
C GLU A 216 19.79 11.18 5.61
N LEU A 217 18.70 10.44 5.83
CA LEU A 217 18.15 10.19 7.17
C LEU A 217 19.21 9.57 8.09
N LEU A 218 19.89 8.53 7.62
CA LEU A 218 20.98 7.87 8.35
C LEU A 218 22.14 8.84 8.64
N SER A 219 22.52 9.64 7.65
CA SER A 219 23.60 10.63 7.79
C SER A 219 23.26 11.69 8.85
N LEU A 220 22.01 12.17 8.87
CA LEU A 220 21.53 13.14 9.85
C LEU A 220 21.45 12.55 11.28
N LEU A 221 21.06 11.27 11.40
CA LEU A 221 21.08 10.55 12.68
C LEU A 221 22.52 10.39 13.18
N ALA A 222 23.44 9.94 12.32
CA ALA A 222 24.86 9.74 12.66
C ALA A 222 25.55 11.06 13.05
N ALA A 223 25.21 12.16 12.39
CA ALA A 223 25.74 13.50 12.71
C ALA A 223 25.14 14.11 13.99
N GLY A 224 24.14 13.48 14.60
CA GLY A 224 23.43 14.02 15.77
C GLY A 224 22.54 15.24 15.47
N VAL A 225 22.44 15.65 14.20
CA VAL A 225 21.54 16.72 13.75
C VAL A 225 20.09 16.29 13.91
N LEU A 226 19.82 15.01 13.63
CA LEU A 226 18.52 14.39 13.88
C LEU A 226 18.61 13.45 15.08
N ARG A 227 17.61 13.53 15.96
CA ARG A 227 17.39 12.58 17.05
C ARG A 227 15.98 12.02 16.94
N LEU A 228 15.80 10.72 17.12
CA LEU A 228 14.47 10.13 17.21
C LEU A 228 13.78 10.53 18.52
N GLY A 229 12.45 10.64 18.49
CA GLY A 229 11.59 10.85 19.66
C GLY A 229 11.85 9.80 20.77
N PRO A 230 11.38 10.04 22.01
CA PRO A 230 11.58 9.12 23.12
C PRO A 230 10.72 7.86 22.93
N GLY A 231 11.17 6.96 22.06
CA GLY A 231 10.44 5.77 21.65
C GLY A 231 9.39 6.02 20.56
N PRO A 232 8.72 4.95 20.10
CA PRO A 232 7.58 5.03 19.21
C PRO A 232 6.37 5.70 19.85
N GLY A 233 5.54 6.34 19.02
CA GLY A 233 4.25 6.89 19.40
C GLY A 233 4.26 7.73 20.68
N PRO A 234 5.21 8.67 20.85
CA PRO A 234 5.27 9.45 22.08
C PRO A 234 4.01 10.29 22.22
N LYS A 235 3.52 10.41 23.45
CA LYS A 235 2.42 11.31 23.78
C LYS A 235 2.94 12.74 23.72
N VAL A 236 2.22 13.60 23.00
CA VAL A 236 2.55 15.01 22.84
C VAL A 236 1.73 15.82 23.84
N VAL A 237 2.40 16.50 24.76
CA VAL A 237 1.76 17.32 25.80
C VAL A 237 2.01 18.80 25.52
N PRO A 238 0.96 19.63 25.39
CA PRO A 238 1.10 21.06 25.18
C PRO A 238 1.57 21.78 26.46
N PRO A 239 2.23 22.94 26.34
CA PRO A 239 2.64 23.74 27.48
C PRO A 239 1.45 24.20 28.33
N LEU A 240 1.60 24.09 29.65
CA LEU A 240 0.64 24.62 30.63
C LEU A 240 0.56 26.16 30.51
N GLY A 241 -0.65 26.69 30.34
CA GLY A 241 -0.88 28.14 30.21
C GLY A 241 -0.55 28.73 28.83
N GLY A 242 -0.24 27.89 27.83
CA GLY A 242 -0.01 28.33 26.44
C GLY A 242 1.37 28.94 26.18
N SER A 243 2.25 29.01 27.19
CA SER A 243 3.64 29.45 27.08
C SER A 243 4.58 28.40 27.69
N GLY A 244 5.73 28.16 27.06
CA GLY A 244 6.71 27.15 27.48
C GLY A 244 6.91 26.02 26.46
N PRO A 245 7.76 25.02 26.78
CA PRO A 245 8.06 23.91 25.89
C PRO A 245 6.91 22.92 25.81
N TRP A 246 6.79 22.26 24.67
CA TRP A 246 6.01 21.04 24.51
C TRP A 246 6.78 19.87 25.12
N GLN A 247 6.06 18.87 25.62
CA GLN A 247 6.69 17.64 26.13
C GLN A 247 6.34 16.45 25.26
N LEU A 248 7.34 15.60 25.00
CA LEU A 248 7.19 14.29 24.39
C LEU A 248 7.41 13.24 25.47
N GLU A 249 6.36 12.50 25.82
CA GLU A 249 6.40 11.43 26.82
C GLU A 249 6.46 10.06 26.12
N SER A 250 7.43 9.22 26.48
CA SER A 250 7.54 7.87 25.94
C SER A 250 6.37 6.98 26.36
N THR A 251 5.83 6.22 25.42
CA THR A 251 4.71 5.28 25.66
C THR A 251 5.11 3.81 25.52
N LEU A 252 6.20 3.54 24.79
CA LEU A 252 6.68 2.18 24.48
C LEU A 252 8.15 1.98 24.87
N LEU A 253 8.62 2.73 25.86
CA LEU A 253 9.90 2.51 26.52
C LEU A 253 9.68 1.96 27.93
N ASP A 254 10.46 0.95 28.32
CA ASP A 254 10.42 0.42 29.69
C ASP A 254 10.89 1.50 30.68
N GLN A 255 11.92 2.26 30.30
CA GLN A 255 12.35 3.47 31.00
C GLN A 255 11.57 4.68 30.50
N HIS A 256 10.60 5.12 31.31
CA HIS A 256 9.82 6.32 31.00
C HIS A 256 10.73 7.54 30.83
N THR A 257 10.61 8.19 29.68
CA THR A 257 11.45 9.32 29.26
C THR A 257 10.55 10.47 28.82
N VAL A 258 10.85 11.68 29.30
CA VAL A 258 10.18 12.92 28.90
C VAL A 258 11.21 13.86 28.27
N VAL A 259 10.88 14.43 27.10
CA VAL A 259 11.76 15.37 26.40
C VAL A 259 11.01 16.65 26.07
N ASP A 260 11.59 17.78 26.45
CA ASP A 260 11.08 19.11 26.12
C ASP A 260 11.50 19.50 24.70
N VAL A 261 10.58 20.08 23.93
CA VAL A 261 10.81 20.62 22.58
C VAL A 261 10.11 21.97 22.40
N ASP A 262 10.73 22.88 21.66
CA ASP A 262 10.17 24.23 21.45
C ASP A 262 8.94 24.23 20.54
N HIS A 263 8.96 23.36 19.52
CA HIS A 263 7.94 23.28 18.49
C HIS A 263 7.60 21.85 18.12
N VAL A 264 6.32 21.61 17.86
CA VAL A 264 5.81 20.35 17.31
C VAL A 264 5.26 20.60 15.92
N VAL A 265 5.82 19.91 14.93
CA VAL A 265 5.34 19.93 13.54
C VAL A 265 4.69 18.59 13.22
N HIS A 266 3.40 18.62 12.90
CA HIS A 266 2.69 17.45 12.37
C HIS A 266 3.09 17.21 10.91
N ALA A 267 4.19 16.50 10.69
CA ALA A 267 4.77 16.24 9.37
C ALA A 267 4.08 15.07 8.62
N HIS A 268 2.76 14.97 8.70
CA HIS A 268 1.96 14.03 7.92
C HIS A 268 0.74 14.75 7.33
N VAL A 269 0.38 14.40 6.10
CA VAL A 269 -0.87 14.85 5.49
C VAL A 269 -1.90 13.75 5.66
N SER A 270 -2.97 14.06 6.39
CA SER A 270 -4.16 13.21 6.42
C SER A 270 -5.21 13.86 5.54
N GLU A 271 -5.84 13.08 4.66
CA GLU A 271 -6.97 13.61 3.91
C GLU A 271 -8.09 13.97 4.87
N PRO A 272 -8.54 15.24 4.87
CA PRO A 272 -9.59 15.64 5.78
C PRO A 272 -10.90 14.96 5.35
N VAL A 273 -11.63 14.44 6.34
CA VAL A 273 -12.99 13.93 6.11
C VAL A 273 -13.81 15.06 5.48
N ALA A 274 -14.57 14.76 4.42
CA ALA A 274 -15.24 15.77 3.60
C ALA A 274 -16.11 16.74 4.44
N GLU A 275 -16.76 16.27 5.50
CA GLU A 275 -17.57 17.07 6.42
C GLU A 275 -16.76 18.12 7.19
N ARG A 276 -15.49 17.85 7.47
CA ARG A 276 -14.60 18.66 8.31
C ARG A 276 -13.87 19.76 7.55
N VAL A 277 -13.95 19.77 6.21
CA VAL A 277 -13.34 20.83 5.39
C VAL A 277 -14.28 22.04 5.31
N THR A 278 -14.19 22.93 6.29
CA THR A 278 -14.99 24.17 6.38
C THR A 278 -14.88 25.00 5.09
N GLY A 279 -16.02 25.49 4.59
CA GLY A 279 -16.07 26.32 3.36
C GLY A 279 -15.89 25.57 2.04
N SER A 280 -15.63 24.26 2.03
CA SER A 280 -15.50 23.50 0.77
C SER A 280 -16.83 23.08 0.17
N LEU A 281 -16.85 22.92 -1.17
CA LEU A 281 -17.97 22.34 -1.91
C LEU A 281 -18.32 20.93 -1.39
N LEU A 282 -17.31 20.08 -1.16
CA LEU A 282 -17.51 18.71 -0.68
C LEU A 282 -18.26 18.70 0.66
N SER A 283 -17.85 19.55 1.59
CA SER A 283 -18.50 19.66 2.89
C SER A 283 -19.96 20.10 2.77
N SER A 284 -20.26 21.07 1.90
CA SER A 284 -21.62 21.51 1.62
C SER A 284 -22.48 20.40 1.00
N LEU A 285 -21.92 19.62 0.07
CA LEU A 285 -22.61 18.48 -0.55
C LEU A 285 -22.94 17.38 0.47
N VAL A 286 -22.03 17.11 1.41
CA VAL A 286 -22.28 16.10 2.45
C VAL A 286 -23.28 16.59 3.51
N ARG A 287 -23.14 17.84 3.98
CA ARG A 287 -24.06 18.43 4.96
C ARG A 287 -25.49 18.49 4.43
N SER A 288 -25.66 18.87 3.16
CA SER A 288 -26.96 18.89 2.47
C SER A 288 -27.50 17.49 2.09
N GLY A 289 -26.74 16.42 2.36
CA GLY A 289 -27.15 15.04 2.10
C GLY A 289 -27.11 14.62 0.63
N ARG A 290 -26.53 15.44 -0.26
CA ARG A 290 -26.38 15.14 -1.69
C ARG A 290 -25.42 13.98 -1.93
N VAL A 291 -24.40 13.82 -1.09
CA VAL A 291 -23.51 12.66 -1.06
C VAL A 291 -23.22 12.31 0.40
N ARG A 292 -22.88 11.05 0.71
CA ARG A 292 -22.45 10.62 2.04
C ARG A 292 -20.99 10.17 2.03
N THR A 293 -20.34 10.24 3.18
CA THR A 293 -19.05 9.58 3.41
C THR A 293 -19.22 8.08 3.38
N ARG A 294 -18.23 7.36 2.84
CA ARG A 294 -18.26 5.90 2.78
C ARG A 294 -18.14 5.33 4.19
N THR A 295 -18.93 4.31 4.49
CA THR A 295 -18.87 3.58 5.76
C THR A 295 -18.87 2.07 5.52
N ALA A 296 -18.35 1.33 6.49
CA ALA A 296 -18.43 -0.13 6.57
C ALA A 296 -18.86 -0.52 7.99
N GLY A 297 -20.03 -1.12 8.15
CA GLY A 297 -20.56 -1.48 9.48
C GLY A 297 -20.75 -0.28 10.41
N GLY A 298 -20.93 0.92 9.87
CA GLY A 298 -20.99 2.17 10.64
C GLY A 298 -19.63 2.86 10.86
N THR A 299 -18.51 2.16 10.65
CA THR A 299 -17.17 2.74 10.71
C THR A 299 -16.93 3.62 9.47
N PRO A 300 -16.54 4.90 9.63
CA PRO A 300 -16.15 5.74 8.50
C PRO A 300 -14.93 5.17 7.78
N LEU A 301 -15.04 5.03 6.46
CA LEU A 301 -13.91 4.77 5.59
C LEU A 301 -13.38 6.11 5.03
N PRO A 302 -12.20 6.12 4.39
CA PRO A 302 -11.81 7.25 3.56
C PRO A 302 -12.89 7.59 2.53
N GLY A 303 -12.93 8.84 2.11
CA GLY A 303 -13.68 9.29 0.92
C GLY A 303 -15.21 9.21 0.96
N LEU A 304 -15.80 9.53 -0.19
CA LEU A 304 -17.23 9.59 -0.46
C LEU A 304 -17.75 8.26 -0.96
N ASP A 305 -18.99 7.94 -0.62
CA ASP A 305 -19.69 6.78 -1.16
C ASP A 305 -20.10 7.04 -2.61
N VAL A 306 -19.46 6.33 -3.54
CA VAL A 306 -19.72 6.41 -4.97
C VAL A 306 -19.91 5.03 -5.57
N ASN A 307 -20.72 4.93 -6.62
CA ASN A 307 -20.79 3.71 -7.43
C ASN A 307 -19.61 3.62 -8.41
N ARG A 308 -19.50 2.49 -9.14
CA ARG A 308 -18.42 2.25 -10.11
C ARG A 308 -18.33 3.29 -11.23
N ARG A 309 -19.42 3.99 -11.55
CA ARG A 309 -19.49 5.05 -12.57
C ARG A 309 -19.06 6.41 -12.02
N GLY A 310 -18.65 6.49 -10.76
CA GLY A 310 -18.30 7.73 -10.06
C GLY A 310 -19.51 8.51 -9.55
N GLN A 311 -20.73 7.99 -9.66
CA GLN A 311 -21.92 8.71 -9.19
C GLN A 311 -22.00 8.66 -7.67
N GLY A 312 -22.16 9.83 -7.04
CA GLY A 312 -22.30 9.92 -5.59
C GLY A 312 -23.57 9.23 -5.07
N ILE A 313 -23.50 8.66 -3.87
CA ILE A 313 -24.63 8.09 -3.15
C ILE A 313 -25.10 9.08 -2.09
N SER A 314 -26.38 9.44 -2.11
CA SER A 314 -26.96 10.36 -1.14
C SER A 314 -27.05 9.76 0.26
N ARG A 315 -27.35 10.58 1.28
CA ARG A 315 -27.59 10.08 2.64
C ARG A 315 -28.73 9.05 2.70
N ALA A 316 -29.74 9.21 1.83
CA ALA A 316 -30.86 8.29 1.70
C ALA A 316 -30.56 7.04 0.86
N GLY A 317 -29.32 6.86 0.37
CA GLY A 317 -28.92 5.73 -0.46
C GLY A 317 -29.25 5.88 -1.95
N ALA A 318 -29.76 7.03 -2.38
CA ALA A 318 -30.10 7.27 -3.78
C ALA A 318 -28.85 7.66 -4.60
N VAL A 319 -28.71 7.07 -5.80
CA VAL A 319 -27.63 7.40 -6.74
C VAL A 319 -27.89 8.80 -7.35
N GLN A 320 -26.88 9.66 -7.31
CA GLN A 320 -26.92 10.98 -7.95
C GLN A 320 -26.74 10.86 -9.46
N SER A 321 -27.69 11.39 -10.23
CA SER A 321 -27.64 11.32 -11.71
C SER A 321 -26.71 12.37 -12.33
N ARG A 322 -26.38 13.44 -11.60
CA ARG A 322 -25.63 14.61 -12.10
C ARG A 322 -24.38 14.96 -11.31
N LEU A 323 -24.07 14.20 -10.26
CA LEU A 323 -22.89 14.45 -9.42
C LEU A 323 -21.95 13.26 -9.53
N PHE A 324 -20.77 13.53 -10.10
CA PHE A 324 -19.73 12.56 -10.34
C PHE A 324 -18.48 12.96 -9.56
N PHE A 325 -17.88 12.01 -8.86
CA PHE A 325 -16.68 12.19 -8.05
C PHE A 325 -15.64 11.16 -8.50
N LEU A 326 -14.39 11.59 -8.58
CA LEU A 326 -13.26 10.81 -9.06
C LEU A 326 -12.01 11.16 -8.24
N GLY A 327 -11.01 10.29 -8.28
CA GLY A 327 -9.72 10.53 -7.67
C GLY A 327 -9.70 10.31 -6.15
N PRO A 328 -8.79 10.94 -5.42
CA PRO A 328 -8.56 10.67 -4.00
C PRO A 328 -9.80 10.71 -3.10
N HIS A 329 -10.77 11.57 -3.41
CA HIS A 329 -12.02 11.68 -2.65
C HIS A 329 -12.93 10.45 -2.75
N THR A 330 -12.61 9.46 -3.59
CA THR A 330 -13.34 8.20 -3.72
C THR A 330 -12.56 7.00 -3.19
N GLU A 331 -11.41 7.22 -2.55
CA GLU A 331 -10.72 6.21 -1.74
C GLU A 331 -11.72 5.66 -0.72
N GLY A 332 -11.87 4.35 -0.56
CA GLY A 332 -12.92 3.73 0.29
C GLY A 332 -14.06 3.09 -0.50
N SER A 333 -14.55 3.76 -1.55
CA SER A 333 -15.46 3.16 -2.54
C SER A 333 -14.70 2.44 -3.66
N SER A 334 -13.46 2.86 -3.89
CA SER A 334 -12.46 2.22 -4.72
C SER A 334 -11.10 2.38 -4.05
N TYR A 335 -10.07 1.73 -4.60
CA TYR A 335 -8.74 1.72 -3.98
C TYR A 335 -7.67 2.28 -4.91
N TYR A 336 -6.67 2.93 -4.32
CA TYR A 336 -5.45 3.36 -5.00
C TYR A 336 -5.74 4.50 -6.01
N ASN A 337 -6.48 5.52 -5.57
CA ASN A 337 -6.92 6.64 -6.40
C ASN A 337 -5.93 7.82 -6.45
N HIS A 338 -4.84 7.76 -5.68
CA HIS A 338 -3.75 8.75 -5.69
C HIS A 338 -2.72 8.53 -6.81
N TYR A 339 -2.92 7.50 -7.63
CA TYR A 339 -1.97 7.11 -8.65
C TYR A 339 -2.03 8.01 -9.88
N VAL A 340 -0.87 8.55 -10.24
CA VAL A 340 -0.69 9.37 -11.44
C VAL A 340 -0.46 8.46 -12.66
N PRO A 341 -1.11 8.74 -13.82
CA PRO A 341 -0.90 7.98 -15.05
C PRO A 341 0.59 7.85 -15.42
N SER A 342 1.00 6.66 -15.83
CA SER A 342 2.34 6.41 -16.37
C SER A 342 2.29 6.26 -17.90
N PRO A 343 3.31 6.72 -18.64
CA PRO A 343 3.36 6.59 -20.09
C PRO A 343 3.20 5.13 -20.56
N GLY A 344 2.45 4.93 -21.65
CA GLY A 344 2.30 3.62 -22.31
C GLY A 344 1.54 2.54 -21.52
N THR A 345 1.01 2.86 -20.34
CA THR A 345 0.29 1.90 -19.49
C THR A 345 -1.18 2.33 -19.32
N PRO A 346 -2.15 1.40 -19.31
CA PRO A 346 -3.53 1.73 -18.97
C PRO A 346 -3.62 2.45 -17.61
N SER A 347 -4.38 3.54 -17.58
CA SER A 347 -4.59 4.33 -16.37
C SER A 347 -6.02 4.18 -15.86
N ARG A 348 -6.16 3.59 -14.68
CA ARG A 348 -7.45 3.48 -13.99
C ARG A 348 -8.14 4.84 -13.84
N ALA A 349 -7.40 5.90 -13.51
CA ALA A 349 -7.96 7.24 -13.35
C ALA A 349 -8.56 7.78 -14.66
N LEU A 350 -7.90 7.54 -15.80
CA LEU A 350 -8.41 7.97 -17.11
C LEU A 350 -9.62 7.14 -17.55
N LEU A 351 -9.58 5.82 -17.33
CA LEU A 351 -10.71 4.93 -17.60
C LEU A 351 -11.95 5.28 -16.77
N ASP A 352 -11.74 5.63 -15.50
CA ASP A 352 -12.83 6.04 -14.60
C ASP A 352 -13.40 7.41 -15.00
N ALA A 353 -12.56 8.34 -15.45
CA ALA A 353 -13.00 9.61 -16.02
C ALA A 353 -13.81 9.41 -17.30
N GLU A 354 -13.36 8.55 -18.21
CA GLU A 354 -14.09 8.21 -19.43
C GLU A 354 -15.45 7.55 -19.11
N LEU A 355 -15.49 6.62 -18.15
CA LEU A 355 -16.73 5.99 -17.71
C LEU A 355 -17.71 7.00 -17.09
N ALA A 356 -17.22 7.92 -16.26
CA ALA A 356 -18.04 8.98 -15.68
C ALA A 356 -18.60 9.92 -16.75
N LEU A 357 -17.75 10.38 -17.67
CA LEU A 357 -18.14 11.26 -18.77
C LEU A 357 -19.17 10.60 -19.70
N THR A 358 -18.94 9.36 -20.13
CA THR A 358 -19.87 8.62 -21.00
C THR A 358 -21.14 8.14 -20.28
N THR A 359 -21.17 8.20 -18.95
CA THR A 359 -22.38 8.03 -18.14
C THR A 359 -23.14 9.35 -18.02
N ALA A 360 -22.46 10.46 -17.76
CA ALA A 360 -23.05 11.79 -17.64
C ALA A 360 -23.59 12.32 -18.98
N LEU A 361 -22.87 12.02 -20.07
CA LEU A 361 -23.13 12.51 -21.41
C LEU A 361 -23.14 11.33 -22.41
N PRO A 362 -24.23 10.55 -22.46
CA PRO A 362 -24.27 9.33 -23.29
C PRO A 362 -24.05 9.57 -24.79
N HIS A 363 -24.33 10.78 -25.30
CA HIS A 363 -24.11 11.16 -26.69
C HIS A 363 -22.63 11.28 -27.07
N LEU A 364 -21.71 11.31 -26.10
CA LEU A 364 -20.26 11.26 -26.36
C LEU A 364 -19.76 9.84 -26.63
N ARG A 365 -20.60 8.80 -26.47
CA ARG A 365 -20.21 7.41 -26.76
C ARG A 365 -19.93 7.25 -28.24
N GLY A 366 -18.78 6.68 -28.57
CA GLY A 366 -18.39 6.39 -29.95
C GLY A 366 -17.80 7.57 -30.72
N VAL A 367 -17.62 8.74 -30.09
CA VAL A 367 -16.83 9.84 -30.68
C VAL A 367 -15.36 9.38 -30.71
N PRO A 368 -14.70 9.32 -31.89
CA PRO A 368 -13.31 8.91 -31.97
C PRO A 368 -12.43 9.88 -31.18
N THR A 369 -11.72 9.37 -30.18
CA THR A 369 -10.69 10.15 -29.47
C THR A 369 -9.48 10.31 -30.40
N LEU A 370 -9.08 11.56 -30.66
CA LEU A 370 -8.00 11.94 -31.58
C LEU A 370 -6.59 11.47 -31.16
N HIS A 371 -6.47 10.78 -30.02
CA HIS A 371 -5.21 10.23 -29.52
C HIS A 371 -5.35 8.72 -29.29
N ARG A 372 -5.33 7.95 -30.39
CA ARG A 372 -4.76 6.60 -30.32
C ARG A 372 -3.25 6.74 -30.42
N THR A 373 -2.55 6.63 -29.29
CA THR A 373 -1.15 6.22 -29.33
C THR A 373 -1.13 4.86 -30.03
N PRO A 374 -0.38 4.67 -31.13
CA PRO A 374 -0.34 3.37 -31.80
C PRO A 374 0.09 2.30 -30.80
N ALA A 375 -0.58 1.15 -30.85
CA ALA A 375 -0.16 -0.02 -30.10
C ALA A 375 1.30 -0.30 -30.45
N VAL A 376 2.18 -0.25 -29.46
CA VAL A 376 3.59 -0.64 -29.64
C VAL A 376 3.61 -2.15 -29.85
N SER A 377 3.50 -2.57 -31.10
CA SER A 377 3.87 -3.91 -31.53
C SER A 377 5.39 -3.97 -31.69
N GLY A 378 6.07 -4.66 -30.79
CA GLY A 378 7.41 -5.23 -31.03
C GLY A 378 8.59 -4.25 -31.10
N ALA A 379 9.67 -4.66 -30.43
CA ALA A 379 11.02 -4.08 -30.45
C ALA A 379 11.17 -2.67 -29.83
N ALA A 380 11.75 -2.64 -28.63
CA ALA A 380 12.35 -1.44 -28.09
C ALA A 380 13.49 -0.98 -29.02
N PRO A 381 13.55 0.30 -29.43
CA PRO A 381 14.76 0.85 -29.99
C PRO A 381 15.80 0.99 -28.86
N SER A 382 16.99 0.46 -29.12
CA SER A 382 18.21 0.84 -28.41
C SER A 382 18.44 2.35 -28.61
N ASP A 383 18.46 3.12 -27.54
CA ASP A 383 19.02 4.47 -27.58
C ASP A 383 20.03 4.61 -26.43
N GLU A 384 21.29 4.51 -26.82
CA GLU A 384 22.41 5.15 -26.15
C GLU A 384 22.07 6.63 -25.95
N ARG A 385 22.01 7.06 -24.68
CA ARG A 385 22.46 8.38 -24.19
C ARG A 385 21.96 8.58 -22.76
N ASN A 386 22.83 8.30 -21.78
CA ASN A 386 23.31 9.36 -20.90
C ASN A 386 24.47 8.85 -20.04
N ARG A 387 25.58 9.58 -20.16
CA ARG A 387 26.67 9.66 -19.20
C ARG A 387 26.19 10.35 -17.93
#